data_AF-A0A956JCJ3-F1
#
_entry.id   AF-A0A956JCJ3-F1
#
_cell.length_a   1.000
_cell.length_b   1.000
_cell.length_c   1.000
_cell.angle_alpha   90.00
_cell.angle_beta   90.00
_cell.angle_gamma   90.00
#
_symmetry.space_group_name_H-M   'P 1'
#
loop_
_entity.id
_entity.type
_entity.pdbx_description
1 polymer ?
#
loop_
_entity_poly.entity_id
_entity_poly.type
_entity_poly.pdbx_seq_one_letter_code
_entity_poly.pdbx_strand_id
1 'polypeptide(L)'
;MSLRDDLDSRMRQARKDRDERTKNVINQLKNKVLTELKSGSGVEDDDELWLRTIAAYAKQVQKAIPEFEKAGERGVEALEEARFELAFCEQFLPSKLDEAGTEALVRTLVAEHGIEGPQHMGKLMGLLMKGHKDEIDGSLARQVAQRVLGG
;
A
#
# COMPACT_ATOMS: atom_id res chain seq x y z
N MET A 1 6.04 -15.54 13.50
CA MET A 1 7.17 -15.24 12.60
C MET A 1 7.13 -13.75 12.35
N SER A 2 8.28 -13.09 12.34
CA SER A 2 8.35 -11.71 11.88
C SER A 2 8.03 -11.65 10.38
N LEU A 3 7.58 -10.50 9.88
CA LEU A 3 7.31 -10.30 8.46
C LEU A 3 8.59 -10.52 7.64
N ARG A 4 9.72 -10.12 8.21
CA ARG A 4 11.06 -10.38 7.66
C ARG A 4 11.35 -11.86 7.51
N ASP A 5 11.07 -12.68 8.53
CA ASP A 5 11.30 -14.12 8.49
C ASP A 5 10.45 -14.81 7.40
N ASP A 6 9.20 -14.37 7.22
CA ASP A 6 8.33 -14.88 6.15
C ASP A 6 8.92 -14.55 4.76
N LEU A 7 9.34 -13.29 4.55
CA LEU A 7 9.98 -12.86 3.31
C LEU A 7 11.30 -13.59 3.05
N ASP A 8 12.11 -13.87 4.07
CA ASP A 8 13.32 -14.66 3.94
C ASP A 8 13.02 -16.13 3.60
N SER A 9 11.97 -16.69 4.19
CA SER A 9 11.50 -18.05 3.85
C SER A 9 11.03 -18.13 2.40
N ARG A 10 10.21 -17.17 1.95
CA ARG A 10 9.75 -17.07 0.55
C ARG A 10 10.89 -16.83 -0.42
N MET A 11 11.91 -16.04 -0.07
CA MET A 11 13.11 -15.88 -0.89
C MET A 11 13.87 -17.21 -1.05
N ARG A 12 13.99 -18.00 0.02
CA ARG A 12 14.61 -19.33 -0.06
C ARG A 12 13.80 -20.26 -0.96
N GLN A 13 12.48 -20.22 -0.86
CA GLN A 13 11.60 -21.03 -1.70
C GLN A 13 11.69 -20.61 -3.18
N ALA A 14 11.60 -19.31 -3.46
CA ALA A 14 11.76 -18.76 -4.81
C ALA A 14 13.11 -19.11 -5.45
N ARG A 15 14.20 -19.20 -4.66
CA ARG A 15 15.50 -19.68 -5.15
C ARG A 15 15.48 -21.15 -5.54
N LYS A 16 14.75 -22.00 -4.80
CA LYS A 16 14.60 -23.43 -5.14
C LYS A 16 13.74 -23.60 -6.40
N ASP A 17 12.65 -22.86 -6.48
CA ASP A 17 11.68 -22.95 -7.58
C ASP A 17 12.11 -22.17 -8.83
N ARG A 18 13.26 -21.47 -8.76
CA ARG A 18 13.77 -20.56 -9.81
C ARG A 18 12.75 -19.50 -10.23
N ASP A 19 11.96 -19.03 -9.27
CA ASP A 19 10.99 -17.95 -9.47
C ASP A 19 11.71 -16.60 -9.45
N GLU A 20 12.10 -16.12 -10.64
CA GLU A 20 12.74 -14.81 -10.81
C GLU A 20 11.84 -13.65 -10.35
N ARG A 21 10.52 -13.76 -10.55
CA ARG A 21 9.57 -12.70 -10.22
C ARG A 21 9.50 -12.47 -8.71
N THR A 22 9.32 -13.55 -7.94
CA THR A 22 9.32 -13.47 -6.47
C THR A 22 10.67 -12.95 -5.94
N LYS A 23 11.79 -13.40 -6.51
CA LYS A 23 13.12 -12.92 -6.09
C LYS A 23 13.29 -11.42 -6.34
N ASN A 24 12.85 -10.92 -7.49
CA ASN A 24 12.92 -9.51 -7.83
C ASN A 24 12.13 -8.65 -6.85
N VAL A 25 10.87 -9.01 -6.59
CA VAL A 25 10.01 -8.27 -5.65
C VAL A 25 10.62 -8.24 -4.25
N ILE A 26 11.06 -9.38 -3.72
CA ILE A 26 11.64 -9.41 -2.36
C ILE A 26 12.96 -8.61 -2.31
N ASN A 27 13.79 -8.66 -3.36
CA ASN A 27 15.00 -7.85 -3.42
C ASN A 27 14.70 -6.34 -3.49
N GLN A 28 13.68 -5.94 -4.25
CA GLN A 28 13.21 -4.56 -4.32
C GLN A 28 12.74 -4.05 -2.95
N LEU A 29 11.94 -4.84 -2.25
CA LEU A 29 11.47 -4.54 -0.90
C LEU A 29 12.65 -4.39 0.07
N LYS A 30 13.59 -5.35 0.07
CA LYS A 30 14.82 -5.30 0.88
C LYS A 30 15.65 -4.05 0.61
N ASN A 31 15.82 -3.69 -0.66
CA ASN A 31 16.56 -2.49 -1.04
C ASN A 31 15.88 -1.24 -0.51
N LYS A 32 14.55 -1.13 -0.64
CA LYS A 32 13.78 0.01 -0.12
C LYS A 32 13.87 0.12 1.41
N VAL A 33 13.73 -1.00 2.14
CA VAL A 33 13.91 -1.03 3.60
C VAL A 33 15.32 -0.57 3.97
N LEU A 34 16.35 -1.09 3.28
CA LEU A 34 17.74 -0.69 3.50
C LEU A 34 17.97 0.81 3.23
N THR A 35 17.32 1.37 2.21
CA THR A 35 17.36 2.81 1.93
C THR A 35 16.72 3.61 3.06
N GLU A 36 15.57 3.20 3.56
CA GLU A 36 14.90 3.86 4.69
C GLU A 36 15.75 3.80 5.96
N LEU A 37 16.35 2.64 6.28
CA LEU A 37 17.28 2.48 7.40
C LEU A 37 18.51 3.40 7.28
N LYS A 38 19.01 3.61 6.07
CA LYS A 38 20.15 4.51 5.79
C LYS A 38 19.76 5.98 5.67
N SER A 39 18.48 6.32 5.68
CA SER A 39 18.01 7.69 5.50
C SER A 39 18.31 8.60 6.70
N GLY A 40 18.74 8.03 7.84
CA GLY A 40 19.00 8.77 9.08
C GLY A 40 17.74 9.13 9.86
N SER A 41 16.57 8.60 9.46
CA SER A 41 15.26 8.88 10.07
C SER A 41 15.03 8.20 11.43
N GLY A 42 16.02 7.47 11.95
CA GLY A 42 15.92 6.75 13.23
C GLY A 42 14.92 5.59 13.22
N VAL A 43 14.59 5.07 12.04
CA VAL A 43 13.75 3.88 11.87
C VAL A 43 14.53 2.62 12.24
N GLU A 44 13.89 1.70 12.95
CA GLU A 44 14.45 0.40 13.30
C GLU A 44 14.02 -0.67 12.28
N ASP A 45 14.76 -1.77 12.21
CA ASP A 45 14.46 -2.89 11.32
C ASP A 45 13.41 -3.81 11.97
N ASP A 46 12.18 -3.30 12.02
CA ASP A 46 11.02 -3.94 12.65
C ASP A 46 9.89 -4.17 11.63
N ASP A 47 8.92 -5.02 12.02
CA ASP A 47 7.80 -5.39 11.15
C ASP A 47 6.97 -4.18 10.69
N GLU A 48 6.94 -3.09 11.47
CA GLU A 48 6.22 -1.87 11.09
C GLU A 48 6.91 -1.15 9.92
N LEU A 49 8.25 -1.08 9.93
CA LEU A 49 9.01 -0.57 8.78
C LEU A 49 8.74 -1.41 7.53
N TRP A 50 8.80 -2.74 7.64
CA TRP A 50 8.56 -3.62 6.50
C TRP A 50 7.14 -3.49 5.94
N LEU A 51 6.12 -3.49 6.80
CA LEU A 51 4.73 -3.26 6.40
C LEU A 51 4.57 -1.91 5.69
N ARG A 52 5.18 -0.85 6.22
CA ARG A 52 5.15 0.48 5.62
C ARG A 52 5.83 0.49 4.24
N THR A 53 6.99 -0.15 4.10
CA THR A 53 7.70 -0.25 2.82
C THR A 53 6.90 -1.04 1.78
N ILE A 54 6.31 -2.18 2.17
CA ILE A 54 5.47 -2.99 1.28
C ILE A 54 4.24 -2.20 0.85
N ALA A 55 3.59 -1.48 1.76
CA ALA A 55 2.43 -0.63 1.44
C ALA A 55 2.80 0.48 0.46
N ALA A 56 3.92 1.16 0.70
CA ALA A 56 4.41 2.20 -0.19
C ALA A 56 4.76 1.64 -1.58
N TYR A 57 5.36 0.45 -1.65
CA TYR A 57 5.68 -0.22 -2.89
C TYR A 57 4.44 -0.63 -3.66
N ALA A 58 3.50 -1.33 -3.01
CA ALA A 58 2.22 -1.72 -3.61
C ALA A 58 1.49 -0.52 -4.21
N LYS A 59 1.43 0.60 -3.48
CA LYS A 59 0.81 1.84 -3.96
C LYS A 59 1.53 2.43 -5.18
N GLN A 60 2.86 2.37 -5.20
CA GLN A 60 3.66 2.82 -6.34
C GLN A 60 3.35 1.98 -7.59
N VAL A 61 3.32 0.65 -7.43
CA VAL A 61 3.02 -0.30 -8.51
C VAL A 61 1.58 -0.12 -9.01
N GLN A 62 0.61 -0.02 -8.10
CA GLN A 62 -0.81 0.20 -8.43
C GLN A 62 -1.03 1.48 -9.24
N LYS A 63 -0.29 2.55 -8.94
CA LYS A 63 -0.35 3.81 -9.70
C LYS A 63 0.30 3.69 -11.08
N ALA A 64 1.27 2.79 -11.25
CA ALA A 64 1.95 2.56 -12.52
C ALA A 64 1.14 1.65 -13.47
N ILE A 65 0.30 0.74 -12.94
CA ILE A 65 -0.59 -0.12 -13.73
C ILE A 65 -1.35 0.65 -14.84
N PRO A 66 -2.10 1.74 -14.55
CA PRO A 66 -2.82 2.46 -15.60
C PRO A 66 -1.90 3.15 -16.62
N GLU A 67 -0.64 3.44 -16.27
CA GLU A 67 0.35 3.95 -17.23
C GLU A 67 0.83 2.84 -18.17
N PHE A 68 1.04 1.62 -17.65
CA PHE A 68 1.37 0.45 -18.46
C PHE A 68 0.20 0.01 -19.35
N GLU A 69 -1.05 0.10 -18.88
CA GLU A 69 -2.24 -0.18 -19.70
C GLU A 69 -2.35 0.81 -20.87
N LYS A 70 -2.01 2.09 -20.64
CA LYS A 70 -1.97 3.11 -21.70
C LYS A 70 -0.83 2.90 -22.70
N ALA A 71 0.25 2.21 -22.31
CA ALA A 71 1.38 1.91 -23.19
C ALA A 71 1.09 0.79 -24.22
N GLY A 72 -0.06 0.11 -24.13
CA GLY A 72 -0.50 -0.90 -25.11
C GLY A 72 0.42 -2.13 -25.16
N GLU A 73 0.69 -2.67 -26.36
CA GLU A 73 1.52 -3.87 -26.55
C GLU A 73 2.92 -3.79 -25.93
N ARG A 74 3.50 -2.59 -25.84
CA ARG A 74 4.83 -2.39 -25.23
C ARG A 74 4.81 -2.45 -23.70
N GLY A 75 3.63 -2.34 -23.10
CA GLY A 75 3.42 -2.36 -21.65
C GLY A 75 2.94 -3.69 -21.11
N VAL A 76 2.63 -4.69 -21.95
CA VAL A 76 2.00 -5.95 -21.50
C VAL A 76 2.88 -6.71 -20.52
N GLU A 77 4.17 -6.86 -20.82
CA GLU A 77 5.11 -7.56 -19.93
C GLU A 77 5.28 -6.81 -18.58
N ALA A 78 5.42 -5.48 -18.64
CA ALA A 78 5.49 -4.63 -17.46
C ALA A 78 4.19 -4.62 -16.64
N LEU A 79 3.04 -4.74 -17.31
CA LEU A 79 1.73 -4.84 -16.68
C LEU A 79 1.58 -6.17 -15.95
N GLU A 80 1.98 -7.29 -16.57
CA GLU A 80 1.96 -8.61 -15.93
C GLU A 80 2.90 -8.65 -14.73
N GLU A 81 4.10 -8.07 -14.86
CA GLU A 81 5.03 -7.96 -13.74
C GLU A 81 4.41 -7.10 -12.63
N ALA A 82 3.95 -5.88 -12.92
CA ALA A 82 3.31 -4.99 -11.95
C ALA A 82 2.12 -5.65 -11.24
N ARG A 83 1.27 -6.40 -11.95
CA ARG A 83 0.16 -7.14 -11.35
C ARG A 83 0.64 -8.24 -10.41
N PHE A 84 1.70 -8.96 -10.78
CA PHE A 84 2.32 -9.96 -9.91
C PHE A 84 2.91 -9.31 -8.65
N GLU A 85 3.66 -8.21 -8.79
CA GLU A 85 4.26 -7.52 -7.65
C GLU A 85 3.20 -7.00 -6.68
N LEU A 86 2.12 -6.42 -7.22
CA LEU A 86 0.99 -5.95 -6.43
C LEU A 86 0.35 -7.10 -5.66
N ALA A 87 -0.01 -8.19 -6.35
CA ALA A 87 -0.61 -9.37 -5.73
C ALA A 87 0.32 -10.04 -4.70
N PHE A 88 1.64 -10.00 -4.91
CA PHE A 88 2.61 -10.46 -3.93
C PHE A 88 2.58 -9.59 -2.67
N CYS A 89 2.60 -8.26 -2.84
CA CYS A 89 2.57 -7.33 -1.70
C CYS A 89 1.25 -7.38 -0.93
N GLU A 90 0.12 -7.52 -1.63
CA GLU A 90 -1.22 -7.64 -1.03
C GLU A 90 -1.37 -8.85 -0.11
N GLN A 91 -0.56 -9.90 -0.27
CA GLN A 91 -0.56 -11.05 0.66
C GLN A 91 -0.02 -10.71 2.06
N PHE A 92 0.80 -9.67 2.17
CA PHE A 92 1.41 -9.24 3.43
C PHE A 92 0.73 -8.00 4.02
N LEU A 93 -0.04 -7.29 3.21
CA LEU A 93 -0.79 -6.14 3.66
C LEU A 93 -2.14 -6.59 4.21
N PRO A 94 -2.61 -6.00 5.31
CA PRO A 94 -4.02 -6.13 5.68
C PRO A 94 -4.86 -5.66 4.49
N SER A 95 -5.94 -6.39 4.15
CA SER A 95 -6.81 -6.03 3.00
C SER A 95 -7.29 -4.60 3.15
N LYS A 96 -6.72 -3.70 2.34
CA LYS A 96 -7.12 -2.29 2.32
C LYS A 96 -8.21 -2.08 1.29
N LEU A 97 -9.17 -1.25 1.65
CA LEU A 97 -10.18 -0.73 0.75
C LEU A 97 -9.50 0.07 -0.36
N ASP A 98 -9.93 -0.17 -1.59
CA ASP A 98 -9.58 0.58 -2.78
C ASP A 98 -10.15 2.02 -2.73
N GLU A 99 -9.89 2.84 -3.75
CA GLU A 99 -10.39 4.23 -3.77
C GLU A 99 -11.92 4.30 -3.64
N ALA A 100 -12.66 3.40 -4.30
CA ALA A 100 -14.11 3.39 -4.23
C ALA A 100 -14.61 2.89 -2.86
N GLY A 101 -13.99 1.84 -2.31
CA GLY A 101 -14.28 1.37 -0.96
C GLY A 101 -13.98 2.41 0.13
N THR A 102 -12.86 3.12 -0.02
CA THR A 102 -12.45 4.21 0.88
C THR A 102 -13.42 5.39 0.79
N GLU A 103 -13.87 5.75 -0.41
CA GLU A 103 -14.86 6.82 -0.60
C GLU A 103 -16.21 6.47 0.02
N ALA A 104 -16.70 5.24 -0.20
CA ALA A 104 -17.93 4.78 0.41
C ALA A 104 -17.88 4.87 1.94
N LEU A 105 -16.79 4.41 2.54
CA LEU A 105 -16.61 4.43 3.99
C LEU A 105 -16.50 5.85 4.53
N VAL A 106 -15.76 6.74 3.85
CA VAL A 106 -15.69 8.16 4.18
C VAL A 106 -17.07 8.82 4.16
N ARG A 107 -17.88 8.55 3.12
CA ARG A 107 -19.25 9.10 3.01
C ARG A 107 -20.16 8.57 4.11
N THR A 108 -20.06 7.29 4.47
CA THR A 108 -20.80 6.70 5.59
C THR A 108 -20.45 7.40 6.90
N LEU A 109 -19.15 7.55 7.22
CA LEU A 109 -18.73 8.24 8.44
C LEU A 109 -19.14 9.71 8.46
N VAL A 110 -19.12 10.38 7.30
CA VAL A 110 -19.62 11.75 7.16
C VAL A 110 -21.10 11.85 7.50
N ALA A 111 -21.91 10.92 6.98
CA ALA A 111 -23.35 10.87 7.24
C ALA A 111 -23.66 10.48 8.70
N GLU A 112 -22.98 9.47 9.25
CA GLU A 112 -23.20 8.98 10.61
C GLU A 112 -22.79 9.99 11.68
N HIS A 113 -21.72 10.76 11.44
CA HIS A 113 -21.18 11.70 12.42
C HIS A 113 -21.49 13.18 12.11
N GLY A 114 -22.27 13.45 11.06
CA GLY A 114 -22.67 14.80 10.65
C GLY A 114 -21.47 15.70 10.36
N ILE A 115 -20.46 15.18 9.64
CA ILE A 115 -19.20 15.89 9.37
C ILE A 115 -19.37 16.72 8.10
N GLU A 116 -19.55 18.03 8.23
CA GLU A 116 -19.70 18.93 7.08
C GLU A 116 -18.53 19.91 6.92
N GLY A 117 -17.89 19.84 5.75
CA GLY A 117 -16.87 20.79 5.36
C GLY A 117 -15.44 20.49 5.86
N PRO A 118 -14.44 21.19 5.32
CA PRO A 118 -13.02 20.91 5.53
C PRO A 118 -12.55 21.15 6.97
N GLN A 119 -13.30 21.92 7.75
CA GLN A 119 -13.06 22.17 9.18
C GLN A 119 -13.13 20.91 10.05
N HIS A 120 -13.85 19.87 9.60
CA HIS A 120 -13.99 18.61 10.33
C HIS A 120 -13.08 17.49 9.80
N MET A 121 -12.16 17.81 8.89
CA MET A 121 -11.18 16.87 8.35
C MET A 121 -10.40 16.13 9.45
N GLY A 122 -9.96 16.86 10.48
CA GLY A 122 -9.22 16.27 11.60
C GLY A 122 -10.06 15.25 12.39
N LYS A 123 -11.37 15.50 12.54
CA LYS A 123 -12.31 14.60 13.22
C LYS A 123 -12.56 13.35 12.38
N LEU A 124 -12.79 13.50 11.08
CA LEU A 124 -12.99 12.40 10.14
C LEU A 124 -11.75 11.50 10.07
N MET A 125 -10.55 12.09 9.92
CA MET A 125 -9.30 11.35 9.92
C MET A 125 -9.05 10.63 11.24
N GLY A 126 -9.42 11.25 12.37
CA GLY A 126 -9.34 10.61 13.69
C GLY A 126 -10.26 9.39 13.81
N LEU A 127 -11.48 9.44 13.27
CA LEU A 127 -12.42 8.31 13.26
C LEU A 127 -11.93 7.18 12.35
N LEU A 128 -11.48 7.52 11.14
CA LEU A 128 -10.91 6.56 10.18
C LEU A 128 -9.70 5.84 10.78
N MET A 129 -8.77 6.58 11.38
CA MET A 129 -7.57 6.01 12.00
C MET A 129 -7.85 5.26 13.30
N LYS A 130 -9.03 5.41 13.90
CA LYS A 130 -9.40 4.71 15.14
C LYS A 130 -10.16 3.41 14.86
N GLY A 131 -10.98 3.38 13.81
CA GLY A 131 -11.80 2.21 13.45
C GLY A 131 -11.26 1.37 12.30
N HIS A 132 -10.53 1.99 11.37
CA HIS A 132 -10.23 1.41 10.06
C HIS A 132 -8.79 1.69 9.61
N LYS A 133 -7.86 1.92 10.55
CA LYS A 133 -6.44 2.20 10.24
C LYS A 133 -5.79 1.09 9.40
N ASP A 134 -6.17 -0.15 9.68
CA ASP A 134 -5.61 -1.32 9.01
C ASP A 134 -6.31 -1.62 7.69
N GLU A 135 -7.55 -1.15 7.52
CA GLU A 135 -8.38 -1.36 6.33
C GLU A 135 -8.27 -0.21 5.31
N ILE A 136 -7.60 0.91 5.64
CA ILE A 136 -7.60 2.10 4.80
C ILE A 136 -6.19 2.68 4.67
N ASP A 137 -5.82 3.07 3.45
CA ASP A 137 -4.60 3.84 3.24
C ASP A 137 -4.79 5.29 3.71
N GLY A 138 -4.08 5.70 4.76
CA GLY A 138 -4.23 7.03 5.35
C GLY A 138 -3.98 8.21 4.39
N SER A 139 -3.16 8.00 3.36
CA SER A 139 -2.92 9.02 2.32
C SER A 139 -4.07 9.08 1.31
N LEU A 140 -4.64 7.94 0.92
CA LEU A 140 -5.85 7.83 0.10
C LEU A 140 -7.06 8.38 0.85
N ALA A 141 -7.25 7.98 2.11
CA ALA A 141 -8.29 8.50 3.00
C ALA A 141 -8.27 10.02 3.06
N ARG A 142 -7.09 10.63 3.22
CA ARG A 142 -6.95 12.08 3.25
C ARG A 142 -7.33 12.72 1.92
N GLN A 143 -6.89 12.16 0.80
CA GLN A 143 -7.20 12.66 -0.54
C GLN A 143 -8.70 12.57 -0.84
N VAL A 144 -9.31 11.43 -0.52
CA VAL A 144 -10.74 11.15 -0.69
C VAL A 144 -11.58 12.02 0.24
N ALA A 145 -11.22 12.12 1.52
CA ALA A 145 -11.88 13.01 2.48
C ALA A 145 -11.82 14.47 2.03
N GLN A 146 -10.69 14.93 1.49
CA GLN A 146 -10.55 16.28 0.95
C GLN A 146 -11.44 16.52 -0.28
N ARG A 147 -11.63 15.50 -1.12
CA ARG A 147 -12.56 15.54 -2.26
C ARG A 147 -14.02 15.56 -1.80
N VAL A 148 -14.39 14.76 -0.79
CA VAL A 148 -15.76 14.65 -0.27
C VAL A 148 -16.17 15.87 0.56
N LEU A 149 -15.26 16.43 1.36
CA LEU A 149 -15.53 17.57 2.26
C LEU A 149 -15.22 18.93 1.65
N GLY A 150 -14.39 18.99 0.60
CA GLY A 150 -14.03 20.23 -0.11
C GLY A 150 -14.83 20.49 -1.38
N GLY A 151 -15.81 19.63 -1.68
CA GLY A 151 -16.81 19.83 -2.72
C GLY A 151 -17.96 20.72 -2.26
#